data_AF-A0A838PBU0-F1
#
_entry.id   AF-A0A838PBU0-F1
#
_cell.length_a   1.000
_cell.length_b   1.000
_cell.length_c   1.000
_cell.angle_alpha   90.00
_cell.angle_beta   90.00
_cell.angle_gamma   90.00
#
_symmetry.space_group_name_H-M   'P 1'
#
loop_
_entity.id
_entity.type
_entity.pdbx_description
1 polymer ?
#
loop_
_entity_poly.entity_id
_entity_poly.type
_entity_poly.pdbx_seq_one_letter_code
_entity_poly.pdbx_strand_id
1 'polypeptide(L)' 'MTGYLSTACGPDGHCITCSDQATPMRVVGAGGAGLAFCTDAGGNASEVEVTLVNDVVQGDLLLVHAGVAIARLPAEGSP' A
#
# COMPACT_ATOMS: atom_id res chain seq x y z
N MET A 1 -29.46 -24.37 3.22
CA MET A 1 -29.20 -22.98 2.81
C MET A 1 -29.17 -22.15 4.09
N THR A 2 -28.00 -22.07 4.72
CA THR A 2 -27.81 -21.37 5.99
C THR A 2 -26.67 -20.38 5.78
N GLY A 3 -26.99 -19.12 6.02
CA GLY A 3 -26.25 -17.95 5.56
C GLY A 3 -24.85 -17.85 6.14
N TYR A 4 -23.95 -17.34 5.31
CA TYR A 4 -22.63 -16.88 5.66
C TYR A 4 -22.79 -15.60 6.50
N LEU A 5 -22.72 -15.71 7.84
CA LEU A 5 -22.65 -14.52 8.68
C LEU A 5 -21.27 -13.90 8.53
N SER A 6 -21.21 -12.85 7.71
CA SER A 6 -20.19 -11.80 7.79
C SER A 6 -20.24 -11.20 9.19
N THR A 7 -19.37 -11.66 10.08
CA THR A 7 -19.12 -11.01 11.36
C THR A 7 -18.41 -9.69 11.06
N ALA A 8 -19.18 -8.62 11.21
CA ALA A 8 -18.77 -7.24 11.03
C ALA A 8 -17.51 -6.90 11.84
N CYS A 9 -16.58 -6.22 11.17
CA CYS A 9 -15.45 -5.54 11.78
C CYS A 9 -15.95 -4.60 12.89
N GLY A 10 -15.32 -4.62 14.06
CA GLY A 10 -15.60 -3.66 15.15
C GLY A 10 -15.33 -2.21 14.71
N PRO A 11 -15.74 -1.20 15.51
CA PRO A 11 -15.73 0.22 15.12
C PRO A 11 -14.34 0.80 14.78
N ASP A 12 -13.28 0.06 15.07
CA ASP A 12 -11.89 0.45 14.90
C ASP A 12 -11.10 -0.79 14.43
N GLY A 13 -11.42 -1.27 13.23
CA GLY A 13 -10.74 -2.39 12.55
C GLY A 13 -9.26 -2.13 12.32
N HIS A 14 -8.47 -2.18 13.38
CA HIS A 14 -7.07 -1.81 13.40
C HIS A 14 -6.21 -3.01 13.82
N CYS A 15 -5.16 -3.32 13.05
CA CYS A 15 -4.15 -4.30 13.41
C CYS A 15 -3.50 -3.87 14.72
N ILE A 16 -3.44 -4.78 15.69
CA ILE A 16 -2.94 -4.52 17.04
C ILE A 16 -1.49 -3.98 17.07
N THR A 17 -0.73 -4.19 16.00
CA THR A 17 0.71 -3.88 15.94
C THR A 17 0.99 -2.46 15.44
N CYS A 18 0.26 -2.00 14.43
CA CYS A 18 0.56 -0.76 13.72
C CYS A 18 -0.69 0.09 13.43
N SER A 19 -1.84 -0.25 14.04
CA SER A 19 -3.15 0.37 13.85
C SER A 19 -3.78 0.19 12.45
N ASP A 20 -3.35 -0.83 11.69
CA ASP A 20 -3.73 -1.14 10.27
C ASP A 20 -3.54 -0.02 9.24
N GLN A 21 -2.91 1.09 9.60
CA GLN A 21 -2.82 2.19 8.65
C GLN A 21 -1.74 1.90 7.61
N ALA A 22 -2.16 1.88 6.35
CA ALA A 22 -1.27 1.84 5.21
C ALA A 22 -1.37 3.16 4.45
N THR A 23 -0.23 3.71 4.07
CA THR A 23 -0.12 5.04 3.48
C THR A 23 -0.03 4.92 1.97
N PRO A 24 -0.88 5.62 1.20
CA PRO A 24 -0.72 5.72 -0.24
C PRO A 24 0.54 6.53 -0.55
N MET A 25 1.46 5.95 -1.31
CA MET A 25 2.69 6.60 -1.76
C MET A 25 2.87 6.40 -3.26
N ARG A 26 3.34 7.45 -3.94
CA ARG A 26 3.60 7.44 -5.38
C ARG A 26 5.05 7.09 -5.65
N VAL A 27 5.31 6.15 -6.55
CA VAL A 27 6.66 5.77 -6.94
C VAL A 27 7.29 6.89 -7.76
N VAL A 28 8.42 7.42 -7.29
CA VAL A 28 9.17 8.50 -7.94
C VAL A 28 10.44 8.01 -8.61
N GLY A 29 10.91 6.80 -8.28
CA GLY A 29 12.07 6.20 -8.95
C GLY A 29 12.37 4.79 -8.45
N ALA A 30 13.25 4.10 -9.17
CA ALA A 30 13.76 2.79 -8.74
C ALA A 30 14.85 2.96 -7.67
N GLY A 31 14.87 2.05 -6.69
CA GLY A 31 15.90 1.96 -5.65
C GLY A 31 16.84 0.79 -5.88
N GLY A 32 17.36 0.22 -4.79
CA GLY A 32 18.09 -1.05 -4.80
C GLY A 32 17.25 -2.24 -5.27
N ALA A 33 17.85 -3.44 -5.29
CA ALA A 33 17.14 -4.66 -5.71
C ALA A 33 15.90 -4.91 -4.83
N GLY A 34 14.72 -4.88 -5.44
CA GLY A 34 13.44 -5.06 -4.72
C GLY A 34 12.97 -3.82 -3.96
N LEU A 35 13.59 -2.65 -4.18
CA LEU A 35 13.25 -1.39 -3.52
C LEU A 35 12.88 -0.31 -4.54
N ALA A 36 12.02 0.62 -4.13
CA ALA A 36 11.66 1.80 -4.90
C ALA A 36 11.61 3.05 -4.01
N PHE A 37 11.91 4.21 -4.57
CA PHE A 37 11.68 5.48 -3.88
C PHE A 37 10.24 5.91 -4.11
N CYS A 38 9.52 6.17 -3.03
CA CYS A 38 8.13 6.58 -3.05
C CYS A 38 7.92 7.85 -2.23
N THR A 39 7.00 8.71 -2.66
CA THR A 39 6.62 9.93 -1.93
C THR A 39 5.19 9.84 -1.42
N ASP A 40 4.96 10.23 -0.17
CA ASP A 40 3.60 10.39 0.36
C ASP A 40 2.94 11.69 -0.15
N ALA A 41 1.68 11.93 0.22
CA ALA A 41 0.92 13.13 -0.17
C ALA A 41 1.56 14.45 0.33
N GLY A 42 2.31 14.41 1.44
CA GLY A 42 3.10 15.52 1.96
C GLY A 42 4.45 15.73 1.25
N GLY A 43 4.81 14.88 0.29
CA GLY A 43 6.05 14.99 -0.47
C GLY A 43 7.30 14.42 0.23
N ASN A 44 7.15 13.67 1.33
CA ASN A 44 8.28 13.02 1.97
C ASN A 44 8.64 11.76 1.19
N ALA A 45 9.90 11.65 0.78
CA ALA A 45 10.41 10.50 0.08
C ALA A 45 10.94 9.45 1.07
N SER A 46 10.56 8.19 0.85
CA SER A 46 11.07 7.02 1.57
C SER A 46 11.42 5.90 0.61
N GLU A 47 12.40 5.09 0.96
CA GLU A 47 12.67 3.83 0.29
C GLU A 47 11.65 2.78 0.76
N VAL A 48 11.04 2.07 -0.19
CA VAL A 48 9.94 1.14 0.03
C VAL A 48 10.29 -0.20 -0.59
N GLU A 49 10.10 -1.29 0.14
CA GLU A 49 10.22 -2.64 -0.39
C GLU A 49 9.04 -2.99 -1.28
N VAL A 50 9.31 -3.38 -2.53
CA VAL A 50 8.30 -3.62 -3.56
C VAL A 50 8.25 -5.07 -4.04
N THR A 51 8.95 -5.98 -3.36
CA THR A 51 9.03 -7.40 -3.75
C THR A 51 7.68 -8.12 -3.73
N LEU A 52 6.71 -7.64 -2.94
CA LEU A 52 5.34 -8.19 -2.87
C LEU A 52 4.43 -7.71 -4.00
N VAL A 53 4.74 -6.56 -4.60
CA VAL A 53 3.96 -5.94 -5.67
C VAL A 53 4.87 -5.93 -6.90
N ASN A 54 4.97 -7.05 -7.61
CA ASN A 54 5.86 -7.16 -8.76
C ASN A 54 5.61 -6.07 -9.82
N ASP A 55 6.62 -5.82 -10.66
CA ASP A 55 6.54 -4.93 -11.84
C ASP A 55 6.25 -3.46 -11.49
N VAL A 56 6.75 -2.96 -10.35
CA VAL A 56 6.60 -1.54 -9.97
C VAL A 56 7.33 -0.63 -10.95
N VAL A 57 6.61 0.38 -11.44
CA VAL A 57 7.15 1.43 -12.31
C VAL A 57 6.95 2.81 -11.72
N GLN A 58 7.75 3.77 -12.19
CA GLN A 58 7.59 5.17 -11.81
C GLN A 58 6.18 5.66 -12.16
N GLY A 59 5.55 6.36 -11.21
CA GLY A 59 4.19 6.86 -11.33
C GLY A 59 3.13 5.94 -10.75
N ASP A 60 3.45 4.69 -10.39
CA ASP A 60 2.52 3.83 -9.66
C ASP A 60 2.12 4.43 -8.32
N LEU A 61 0.88 4.18 -7.91
CA LEU A 61 0.41 4.47 -6.57
C LEU A 61 0.36 3.17 -5.78
N LEU A 62 1.14 3.10 -4.71
CA LEU A 62 1.27 1.92 -3.87
C LEU A 62 0.69 2.18 -2.50
N LEU A 63 0.07 1.15 -1.93
CA LEU A 63 -0.32 1.14 -0.53
C LEU A 63 0.86 0.58 0.28
N VAL A 64 1.43 1.40 1.16
CA VAL A 64 2.67 1.09 1.89
C VAL A 64 2.38 0.92 3.38
N HIS A 65 2.80 -0.20 3.95
CA HIS A 65 2.69 -0.49 5.37
C HIS A 65 4.05 -0.86 5.94
N ALA A 66 4.48 -0.17 7.00
CA ALA A 66 5.77 -0.40 7.66
C ALA A 66 6.98 -0.42 6.70
N GLY A 67 6.95 0.39 5.64
CA GLY A 67 8.02 0.46 4.63
C GLY A 67 7.94 -0.58 3.51
N VAL A 68 6.88 -1.40 3.46
CA VAL A 68 6.65 -2.42 2.44
C VAL A 68 5.40 -2.09 1.63
N ALA A 69 5.50 -2.12 0.31
CA ALA A 69 4.35 -2.04 -0.57
C ALA A 69 3.56 -3.34 -0.48
N ILE A 70 2.29 -3.25 -0.09
CA ILE A 70 1.40 -4.40 0.08
C ILE A 70 0.36 -4.50 -1.03
N ALA A 71 0.11 -3.41 -1.76
CA ALA A 71 -0.78 -3.40 -2.92
C ALA A 71 -0.46 -2.25 -3.88
N ARG A 72 -0.83 -2.41 -5.16
CA ARG A 72 -0.93 -1.31 -6.12
C ARG A 72 -2.37 -0.80 -6.13
N LEU A 73 -2.55 0.50 -6.00
CA LEU A 73 -3.85 1.15 -6.16
C LEU A 73 -4.13 1.38 -7.64
N PRO A 74 -5.39 1.23 -8.09
CA PRO A 74 -5.76 1.58 -9.45
C PRO A 74 -5.49 3.07 -9.67
N ALA A 75 -4.99 3.42 -10.85
CA ALA A 75 -5.00 4.81 -11.28
C ALA A 75 -6.47 5.28 -11.27
N GLU A 76 -6.74 6.43 -10.65
CA GLU A 76 -8.06 7.03 -10.63
C GLU A 76 -8.55 7.21 -12.08
N GLY A 77 -9.40 6.28 -12.55
CA GLY A 77 -9.80 6.20 -13.95
C GLY A 77 -9.86 4.80 -14.60
N SER A 78 -10.23 3.76 -13.86
CA SER A 78 -10.73 2.51 -14.48
C SER A 78 -12.16 2.23 -13.98
N PRO A 79 -13.16 2.11 -14.86
CA PRO A 79 -14.51 1.70 -14.48
C PRO A 79 -14.56 0.26 -13.95
#